data_AF-A0A822F0H4-F1
#
_entry.id   AF-A0A822F0H4-F1
#
_cell.length_a   1.000
_cell.length_b   1.000
_cell.length_c   1.000
_cell.angle_alpha   90.00
_cell.angle_beta   90.00
_cell.angle_gamma   90.00
#
_symmetry.space_group_name_H-M   'P 1'
#
loop_
_entity.id
_entity.type
_entity.pdbx_description
1 polymer ?
#
loop_
_entity_poly.entity_id
_entity_poly.type
_entity_poly.pdbx_seq_one_letter_code
_entity_poly.pdbx_strand_id
1 'polypeptide(L)'
;MSNPATLTDTDPLIQCDLMESRDAFLNFAREKHCEFSSLCRAKYSTMVSLIELHSSTADKISYTCNSYRQLCDIRYHCTVCEDYDLCSKCYITIKYEHRMERSDDTNEIKTNSDTT
;
A
#
# COMPACT_ATOMS: atom_id res chain seq x y z
N MET A 1 44.33 -3.80 9.97
CA MET A 1 43.04 -4.47 10.29
C MET A 1 42.06 -4.01 9.24
N SER A 2 41.74 -4.86 8.26
CA SER A 2 40.80 -4.53 7.18
C SER A 2 39.37 -4.47 7.75
N ASN A 3 38.71 -3.33 7.56
CA ASN A 3 37.30 -3.13 7.91
C ASN A 3 36.44 -4.13 7.09
N PRO A 4 35.56 -4.94 7.69
CA PRO A 4 34.68 -5.80 6.91
C PRO A 4 33.79 -4.91 6.03
N ALA A 5 33.66 -5.28 4.76
CA ALA A 5 32.76 -4.59 3.84
C ALA A 5 31.36 -4.56 4.47
N THR A 6 30.79 -3.35 4.60
CA THR A 6 29.41 -3.17 5.05
C THR A 6 28.49 -3.86 4.05
N LEU A 7 27.77 -4.89 4.50
CA LEU A 7 26.75 -5.55 3.70
C LEU A 7 25.60 -4.56 3.50
N THR A 8 25.46 -4.04 2.28
CA THR A 8 24.33 -3.19 1.88
C THR A 8 23.32 -4.05 1.15
N ASP A 9 22.14 -4.21 1.74
CA ASP A 9 20.99 -4.80 1.06
C ASP A 9 20.46 -3.79 0.03
N THR A 10 20.32 -4.25 -1.23
CA THR A 10 19.82 -3.42 -2.33
C THR A 10 18.30 -3.49 -2.47
N ASP A 11 17.66 -4.46 -1.82
CA ASP A 11 16.24 -4.70 -1.98
C ASP A 11 15.42 -3.78 -1.05
N PRO A 12 14.32 -3.20 -1.55
CA PRO A 12 13.44 -2.39 -0.73
C PRO A 12 12.68 -3.27 0.27
N LEU A 13 12.34 -2.69 1.42
CA LEU A 13 11.42 -3.34 2.35
C LEU A 13 10.03 -3.51 1.70
N ILE A 14 9.52 -4.73 1.73
CA ILE A 14 8.18 -5.07 1.24
C ILE A 14 7.27 -5.25 2.46
N GLN A 15 6.32 -4.34 2.65
CA GLN A 15 5.30 -4.48 3.67
C GLN A 15 4.15 -5.37 3.14
N CYS A 16 3.90 -6.49 3.82
CA CYS A 16 2.85 -7.43 3.44
C CYS A 16 2.36 -8.19 4.68
N ASP A 17 1.19 -7.81 5.21
CA ASP A 17 0.63 -8.38 6.44
C ASP A 17 0.37 -9.89 6.30
N LEU A 18 -0.02 -10.35 5.10
CA LEU A 18 -0.23 -11.77 4.82
C LEU A 18 1.06 -12.59 4.96
N MET A 19 2.22 -12.03 4.60
CA MET A 19 3.51 -12.71 4.57
C MET A 19 4.47 -12.25 5.69
N GLU A 20 3.97 -11.44 6.63
CA GLU A 20 4.75 -10.94 7.76
C GLU A 20 5.21 -12.09 8.68
N SER A 21 4.34 -13.08 8.86
CA SER A 21 4.66 -14.26 9.67
C SER A 21 4.01 -15.52 9.09
N ARG A 22 4.57 -16.67 9.46
CA ARG A 22 3.98 -17.98 9.16
C ARG A 22 2.55 -18.08 9.69
N ASP A 23 2.32 -17.57 10.90
CA ASP A 23 1.04 -17.74 11.58
C ASP A 23 -0.05 -16.88 10.90
N ALA A 24 0.30 -15.69 10.36
CA ALA A 24 -0.59 -14.90 9.52
C ALA A 24 -1.05 -15.67 8.27
N PHE A 25 -0.11 -16.26 7.54
CA PHE A 25 -0.43 -17.09 6.37
C PHE A 25 -1.27 -18.32 6.72
N LEU A 26 -0.97 -19.01 7.83
CA LEU A 26 -1.74 -20.18 8.27
C LEU A 26 -3.16 -19.81 8.72
N ASN A 27 -3.34 -18.65 9.36
CA ASN A 27 -4.66 -18.13 9.71
C ASN A 27 -5.46 -17.81 8.46
N PHE A 28 -4.88 -17.08 7.51
CA PHE A 28 -5.48 -16.83 6.19
C PHE A 28 -5.91 -18.14 5.49
N ALA A 29 -5.01 -19.12 5.44
CA ALA A 29 -5.30 -20.40 4.78
C ALA A 29 -6.45 -21.14 5.49
N ARG A 30 -6.51 -21.09 6.82
CA ARG A 30 -7.61 -21.67 7.60
C ARG A 30 -8.94 -20.97 7.31
N GLU A 31 -8.94 -19.65 7.30
CA GLU A 31 -10.13 -18.82 7.06
C GLU A 31 -10.69 -18.98 5.64
N LYS A 32 -9.81 -19.07 4.64
CA LYS A 32 -10.18 -19.26 3.24
C LYS A 32 -10.35 -20.73 2.84
N HIS A 33 -10.22 -21.66 3.80
CA HIS A 33 -10.26 -23.11 3.56
C HIS A 33 -9.29 -23.58 2.48
N CYS A 34 -8.12 -22.94 2.42
CA CYS A 34 -7.02 -23.34 1.56
C CYS A 34 -6.35 -24.60 2.12
N GLU A 35 -6.02 -25.52 1.22
CA GLU A 35 -5.32 -26.76 1.55
C GLU A 35 -4.22 -27.06 0.54
N PHE A 36 -3.13 -27.61 1.04
CA PHE A 36 -1.98 -28.04 0.24
C PHE A 36 -1.81 -29.57 0.25
N SER A 37 -2.94 -30.29 0.38
CA SER A 37 -3.00 -31.75 0.51
C SER A 37 -2.94 -32.52 -0.82
N SER A 38 -3.19 -31.84 -1.95
CA SER A 38 -3.09 -32.43 -3.30
C SER A 38 -2.70 -31.36 -4.32
N LEU A 39 -2.24 -31.76 -5.51
CA LEU A 39 -1.82 -30.81 -6.54
C LEU A 39 -2.93 -29.83 -6.95
N CYS A 40 -4.15 -30.32 -7.15
CA CYS A 40 -5.27 -29.45 -7.54
C CYS A 40 -5.63 -28.45 -6.42
N ARG A 41 -5.64 -28.92 -5.16
CA ARG A 41 -5.91 -28.05 -3.99
C ARG A 41 -4.80 -27.03 -3.77
N ALA A 42 -3.54 -27.45 -3.93
CA ALA A 42 -2.39 -26.55 -3.84
C ALA A 42 -2.43 -25.47 -4.92
N LYS A 43 -2.74 -25.83 -6.19
CA LYS A 43 -2.88 -24.84 -7.27
C LYS A 43 -3.98 -23.80 -6.98
N TYR A 44 -5.14 -24.27 -6.52
CA TYR A 44 -6.23 -23.37 -6.13
C TYR A 44 -5.80 -22.45 -4.98
N SER A 45 -5.24 -23.02 -3.91
CA SER A 45 -4.77 -22.26 -2.75
C SER A 45 -3.69 -21.25 -3.11
N THR A 46 -2.75 -21.60 -4.00
CA THR A 46 -1.74 -20.67 -4.52
C THR A 46 -2.39 -19.52 -5.30
N MET A 47 -3.39 -19.80 -6.15
CA MET A 47 -4.12 -18.73 -6.86
C MET A 47 -4.80 -17.77 -5.89
N VAL A 48 -5.46 -18.29 -4.85
CA VAL A 48 -6.13 -17.48 -3.83
C VAL A 48 -5.12 -16.59 -3.10
N SER A 49 -3.97 -17.15 -2.68
CA SER A 49 -2.90 -16.37 -2.07
C SER A 49 -2.33 -15.30 -2.99
N LEU A 50 -2.16 -15.59 -4.29
CA LEU A 50 -1.66 -14.62 -5.26
C LEU A 50 -2.64 -13.45 -5.46
N ILE A 51 -3.94 -13.75 -5.52
CA ILE A 51 -4.96 -12.70 -5.60
C ILE A 51 -4.90 -11.81 -4.38
N GLU A 52 -4.85 -12.38 -3.18
CA GLU A 52 -4.73 -11.61 -1.94
C GLU A 52 -3.48 -10.71 -1.98
N LEU A 53 -2.31 -11.26 -2.32
CA LEU A 53 -1.08 -10.48 -2.45
C LEU A 53 -1.21 -9.31 -3.44
N HIS A 54 -1.83 -9.53 -4.60
CA HIS A 54 -2.01 -8.48 -5.59
C HIS A 54 -3.04 -7.43 -5.16
N SER A 55 -4.17 -7.86 -4.58
CA SER A 55 -5.23 -6.98 -4.12
C SER A 55 -4.80 -6.15 -2.91
N SER A 56 -4.16 -6.75 -1.90
CA SER A 56 -3.69 -6.00 -0.73
C SER A 56 -2.63 -4.94 -1.09
N THR A 57 -1.84 -5.16 -2.14
CA THR A 57 -0.93 -4.13 -2.67
C THR A 57 -1.65 -3.02 -3.43
N ALA A 58 -2.82 -3.31 -4.01
CA ALA A 58 -3.65 -2.38 -4.76
C ALA A 58 -4.67 -1.62 -3.89
N ASP A 59 -5.05 -2.17 -2.73
CA ASP A 59 -6.00 -1.61 -1.75
C ASP A 59 -5.41 -0.45 -0.93
N LYS A 60 -4.20 0.02 -1.24
CA LYS A 60 -3.84 1.40 -0.92
C LYS A 60 -4.85 2.28 -1.64
N ILE A 61 -5.82 2.79 -0.89
CA ILE A 61 -6.93 3.62 -1.39
C ILE A 61 -6.31 4.75 -2.21
N SER A 62 -6.32 4.57 -3.52
CA SER A 62 -5.60 5.43 -4.44
C SER A 62 -6.64 6.30 -5.13
N TYR A 63 -6.64 7.58 -4.76
CA TYR A 63 -7.61 8.53 -5.26
C TYR A 63 -7.20 9.01 -6.65
N THR A 64 -8.16 9.16 -7.55
CA THR A 64 -7.89 9.65 -8.91
C THR A 64 -8.12 11.16 -8.99
N CYS A 65 -7.09 11.90 -9.41
CA CYS A 65 -7.19 13.34 -9.64
C CYS A 65 -8.17 13.66 -10.77
N ASN A 66 -9.12 14.55 -10.55
CA ASN A 66 -10.15 14.91 -11.53
C ASN A 66 -9.61 15.73 -12.71
N SER A 67 -8.45 16.38 -12.57
CA SER A 67 -7.85 17.17 -13.65
C SER A 67 -7.02 16.34 -14.64
N TYR A 68 -6.16 15.45 -14.15
CA TYR A 68 -5.26 14.65 -15.02
C TYR A 68 -5.56 13.16 -15.00
N ARG A 69 -6.56 12.72 -14.23
CA ARG A 69 -6.97 11.30 -14.07
C ARG A 69 -5.82 10.37 -13.69
N GLN A 70 -4.93 10.87 -12.84
CA GLN A 70 -3.79 10.13 -12.29
C GLN A 70 -4.00 9.85 -10.80
N LEU A 71 -3.38 8.79 -10.29
CA LEU A 71 -3.40 8.46 -8.87
C LEU A 71 -2.73 9.56 -8.04
N CYS A 72 -3.29 9.83 -6.86
CA CYS A 72 -2.82 10.84 -5.93
C CYS A 72 -2.16 10.18 -4.73
N ASP A 73 -0.87 10.45 -4.50
CA ASP A 73 -0.23 10.11 -3.22
C ASP A 73 -0.71 11.03 -2.09
N ILE A 74 -1.01 12.28 -2.42
CA ILE A 74 -1.59 13.29 -1.52
C ILE A 74 -2.86 13.82 -2.19
N ARG A 75 -3.99 13.63 -1.52
CA ARG A 75 -5.32 14.00 -2.00
C ARG A 75 -5.74 15.35 -1.43
N TYR A 76 -6.21 16.23 -2.30
CA TYR A 76 -6.91 17.46 -1.94
C TYR A 76 -8.38 17.34 -2.35
N HIS A 77 -9.28 17.21 -1.38
CA HIS A 77 -10.70 17.05 -1.62
C HIS A 77 -11.44 18.38 -1.49
N CYS A 78 -12.32 18.72 -2.43
CA CYS A 78 -13.15 19.91 -2.35
C CYS A 78 -14.17 19.78 -1.22
N THR A 79 -14.24 20.75 -0.31
CA THR A 79 -15.22 20.69 0.80
C THR A 79 -16.66 21.02 0.39
N VAL A 80 -16.89 21.35 -0.88
CA VAL A 80 -18.19 21.80 -1.41
C VAL A 80 -18.74 20.84 -2.46
N CYS A 81 -17.86 20.21 -3.24
CA CYS A 81 -18.25 19.27 -4.30
C CYS A 81 -18.11 17.84 -3.80
N GLU A 82 -19.13 17.01 -4.05
CA GLU A 82 -19.22 15.64 -3.53
C GLU A 82 -18.07 14.74 -4.02
N ASP A 83 -17.64 14.88 -5.28
CA ASP A 83 -16.62 14.02 -5.89
C ASP A 83 -15.58 14.84 -6.68
N TYR A 84 -14.93 15.81 -6.04
CA TYR A 84 -13.86 16.58 -6.70
C TYR A 84 -12.54 16.56 -5.93
N ASP A 85 -11.62 15.76 -6.45
CA ASP A 85 -10.28 15.54 -5.90
C ASP A 85 -9.18 16.04 -6.84
N LEU A 86 -8.16 16.67 -6.28
CA LEU A 86 -6.96 17.07 -6.99
C LEU A 86 -5.72 16.44 -6.34
N CYS A 87 -4.74 16.04 -7.16
CA CYS A 87 -3.41 15.74 -6.64
C CYS A 87 -2.67 17.03 -6.26
N SER A 88 -1.64 16.91 -5.42
CA SER A 88 -0.81 18.05 -4.97
C SER A 88 -0.37 18.99 -6.11
N LYS A 89 0.04 18.44 -7.26
CA LYS A 89 0.44 19.25 -8.43
C LYS A 89 -0.73 20.10 -8.96
N CYS A 90 -1.91 19.50 -9.09
CA CYS A 90 -3.09 20.19 -9.62
C CYS A 90 -3.61 21.26 -8.67
N TYR A 91 -3.59 20.99 -7.37
CA TYR A 91 -3.98 21.96 -6.35
C TYR A 91 -3.18 23.26 -6.48
N ILE A 92 -1.86 23.16 -6.68
CA ILE A 92 -0.97 24.32 -6.82
C ILE A 92 -1.19 25.06 -8.16
N THR A 93 -1.38 24.31 -9.26
CA THR A 93 -1.45 24.91 -10.61
C THR A 93 -2.83 25.49 -10.96
N ILE A 94 -3.91 24.81 -10.60
CA ILE A 94 -5.26 25.13 -11.08
C ILE A 94 -5.89 26.26 -10.26
N LYS A 95 -5.47 26.44 -9.00
CA LYS A 95 -6.08 27.39 -8.05
C LYS A 95 -7.61 27.33 -8.10
N TYR A 96 -8.13 26.12 -7.85
CA TYR A 96 -9.56 25.86 -7.84
C TYR A 96 -10.31 26.79 -6.86
N GLU A 97 -11.51 27.25 -7.24
CA GLU A 97 -12.22 28.32 -6.53
C GLU A 97 -12.77 27.90 -5.16
N HIS A 98 -13.06 26.61 -4.97
CA HIS A 98 -13.54 26.12 -3.69
C HIS A 98 -12.39 25.73 -2.75
N ARG A 99 -12.62 25.90 -1.45
CA ARG A 99 -11.73 25.42 -0.39
C ARG A 99 -11.55 23.90 -0.51
N MET A 100 -10.31 23.44 -0.38
CA MET A 100 -9.97 22.02 -0.38
C MET A 100 -9.28 21.61 0.92
N GLU A 101 -9.49 20.38 1.35
CA GLU A 101 -8.84 19.76 2.51
C GLU A 101 -7.84 18.69 2.05
N ARG A 102 -6.66 18.68 2.69
CA ARG A 102 -5.58 17.73 2.42
C ARG A 102 -5.78 16.50 3.29
N SER A 103 -5.85 15.33 2.67
CA SER A 103 -5.67 14.05 3.35
C SER A 103 -4.32 13.45 2.97
N ASP A 104 -3.50 13.19 3.98
CA ASP A 104 -2.27 12.44 3.84
C ASP A 104 -2.57 10.99 4.15
N ASP A 105 -2.68 10.15 3.13
CA ASP A 105 -2.69 8.70 3.32
C ASP A 105 -1.26 8.17 3.50
N THR A 106 -0.40 8.96 4.14
CA THR A 106 0.87 8.47 4.65
C THR A 106 0.57 7.71 5.93
N ASN A 107 0.50 6.38 5.83
CA ASN A 107 0.86 5.55 6.98
C ASN A 107 2.25 6.02 7.43
N GLU A 108 2.28 6.72 8.56
CA GLU A 108 3.49 7.16 9.24
C GLU A 108 4.31 5.92 9.61
N ILE A 109 5.33 5.58 8.82
CA ILE A 109 6.54 5.01 9.42
C ILE A 109 7.27 6.20 10.05
N LYS A 110 6.86 6.55 11.27
CA LYS A 110 7.75 7.20 12.22
C LYS A 110 8.79 6.16 12.64
N THR A 111 9.82 5.95 11.83
CA THR A 111 11.09 5.48 12.39
C THR A 111 11.58 6.62 13.27
N ASN A 112 11.28 6.54 14.56
CA ASN A 112 11.98 7.29 15.58
C ASN A 112 13.47 6.92 15.45
N SER A 113 14.23 7.79 14.79
CA SER A 113 15.63 7.98 15.13
C SER A 113 15.68 8.54 16.55
N ASP A 114 16.56 7.96 17.35
CA ASP A 114 17.03 8.39 18.67
C ASP A 114 16.12 8.02 19.85
N THR A 115 16.56 7.06 20.67
CA THR A 115 16.99 7.30 22.06
C THR A 115 17.44 6.00 22.75
N THR A 116 18.74 5.96 23.08
CA THR A 116 19.51 5.08 24.00
C THR A 116 20.03 3.74 23.48
#